data_AF-A0A955TFW0-F1
#
_entry.id   AF-A0A955TFW0-F1
#
_cell.length_a   1.000
_cell.length_b   1.000
_cell.length_c   1.000
_cell.angle_alpha   90.00
_cell.angle_beta   90.00
_cell.angle_gamma   90.00
#
_symmetry.space_group_name_H-M   'P 1'
#
loop_
_entity.id
_entity.type
_entity.pdbx_description
1 polymer ?
#
loop_
_entity_poly.entity_id
_entity_poly.type
_entity_poly.pdbx_seq_one_letter_code
_entity_poly.pdbx_strand_id
1 'polypeptide(L)'
;MQKIAAIFAIAALITGLSGCSYVFYPRADEFAQKAKGATSVETVLNLTTMMEASAEAAKGGTGSDQPLEDLHNQIHAFDNSLCCVDEAKRETPAYALAVTHNKELWAIFKRLWKFRDIQPQRDEHLALFKTEVQELRATLEALQ
;
A
#
# COMPACT_ATOMS: atom_id res chain seq x y z
N MET A 1 -28.48 -8.68 -26.35
CA MET A 1 -28.48 -7.82 -25.14
C MET A 1 -28.45 -8.61 -23.83
N GLN A 2 -29.36 -9.57 -23.62
CA GLN A 2 -29.38 -10.41 -22.39
C GLN A 2 -28.06 -11.16 -22.09
N LYS A 3 -27.42 -11.76 -23.10
CA LYS A 3 -26.13 -12.45 -22.93
C LYS A 3 -24.97 -11.50 -22.56
N ILE A 4 -25.01 -10.27 -23.08
CA ILE A 4 -24.00 -9.24 -22.80
C ILE A 4 -24.18 -8.71 -21.37
N ALA A 5 -25.43 -8.48 -20.95
CA ALA A 5 -25.75 -8.08 -19.58
C ALA A 5 -25.35 -9.16 -18.56
N ALA A 6 -25.52 -10.44 -18.89
CA ALA A 6 -25.08 -11.55 -18.04
C ALA A 6 -23.55 -11.61 -17.89
N ILE A 7 -22.79 -11.35 -18.97
CA ILE A 7 -21.33 -11.28 -18.92
C ILE A 7 -20.86 -10.12 -18.03
N PHE A 8 -21.49 -8.95 -18.16
CA PHE A 8 -21.17 -7.80 -17.29
C PHE A 8 -21.53 -8.05 -15.82
N ALA A 9 -22.65 -8.70 -15.54
CA ALA A 9 -23.04 -9.07 -14.19
C ALA A 9 -22.06 -10.08 -13.56
N ILE A 10 -21.60 -11.07 -14.33
CA ILE A 10 -20.59 -12.05 -13.89
C ILE A 10 -19.24 -11.37 -13.66
N ALA A 11 -18.81 -10.49 -14.57
CA ALA A 11 -17.57 -9.73 -14.41
C ALA A 11 -17.61 -8.84 -13.16
N ALA A 12 -18.72 -8.13 -12.93
CA ALA A 12 -18.93 -7.31 -11.74
C ALA A 12 -18.95 -8.14 -10.45
N LEU A 13 -19.53 -9.34 -10.48
CA LEU A 13 -19.55 -10.27 -9.36
C LEU A 13 -18.15 -10.82 -9.04
N ILE A 14 -17.37 -11.16 -10.06
CA ILE A 14 -15.99 -11.63 -9.90
C ILE A 14 -15.11 -10.52 -9.33
N THR A 15 -15.24 -9.28 -9.82
CA THR A 15 -14.50 -8.13 -9.28
C THR A 15 -14.97 -7.71 -7.88
N GLY A 16 -16.24 -7.97 -7.53
CA GLY A 16 -16.80 -7.66 -6.22
C GLY A 16 -16.46 -8.70 -5.15
N LEU A 17 -16.32 -9.97 -5.54
CA LEU A 17 -15.96 -11.09 -4.65
C LEU A 17 -14.45 -11.24 -4.48
N SER A 18 -13.63 -10.70 -5.40
CA SER A 18 -12.17 -10.75 -5.28
C SER A 18 -11.59 -9.75 -4.29
N GLY A 19 -12.42 -9.02 -3.53
CA GLY A 19 -12.08 -8.24 -2.31
C GLY A 19 -11.06 -7.10 -2.43
N CYS A 20 -10.24 -7.11 -3.46
CA CYS A 20 -9.05 -6.33 -3.66
C CYS A 20 -8.98 -6.10 -5.16
N SER A 21 -9.14 -4.85 -5.60
CA SER A 21 -9.16 -4.45 -7.01
C SER A 21 -7.78 -4.55 -7.68
N TYR A 22 -7.24 -5.76 -7.81
CA TYR A 22 -5.94 -6.05 -8.43
C TYR A 22 -5.80 -5.58 -9.89
N VAL A 23 -6.92 -5.26 -10.56
CA VAL A 23 -6.95 -4.72 -11.92
C VAL A 23 -6.13 -3.42 -12.03
N PHE A 24 -6.06 -2.61 -10.97
CA PHE A 24 -5.33 -1.33 -10.99
C PHE A 24 -3.94 -1.38 -10.37
N TYR A 25 -3.57 -2.50 -9.74
CA TYR A 25 -2.27 -2.72 -9.07
C TYR A 25 -1.80 -4.16 -9.26
N PRO A 26 -1.43 -4.56 -10.49
CA PRO A 26 -1.23 -5.96 -10.86
C PRO A 26 -0.05 -6.63 -10.13
N ARG A 27 0.85 -5.85 -9.51
CA ARG A 27 2.03 -6.35 -8.80
C ARG A 27 1.92 -6.28 -7.28
N ALA A 28 0.79 -5.85 -6.72
CA ALA A 28 0.64 -5.83 -5.26
C ALA A 28 0.80 -7.23 -4.65
N ASP A 29 0.24 -8.27 -5.29
CA ASP A 29 0.43 -9.65 -4.83
C ASP A 29 1.89 -10.10 -4.90
N GLU A 30 2.63 -9.69 -5.93
CA GLU A 30 4.06 -9.97 -6.04
C GLU A 30 4.84 -9.38 -4.85
N PHE A 31 4.54 -8.14 -4.48
CA PHE A 31 5.15 -7.49 -3.32
C PHE A 31 4.73 -8.12 -2.00
N ALA A 32 3.44 -8.48 -1.83
CA ALA A 32 2.97 -9.19 -0.65
C ALA A 32 3.67 -10.54 -0.48
N GLN A 33 3.85 -11.31 -1.57
CA GLN A 33 4.59 -12.56 -1.53
C GLN A 33 6.07 -12.36 -1.22
N LYS A 34 6.72 -11.33 -1.80
CA LYS A 34 8.12 -11.00 -1.50
C LYS A 34 8.34 -10.59 -0.05
N ALA A 35 7.36 -9.90 0.54
CA ALA A 35 7.43 -9.41 1.91
C ALA A 35 7.00 -10.45 2.95
N LYS A 36 6.47 -11.60 2.55
CA LYS A 36 5.91 -12.60 3.45
C LYS A 36 6.92 -13.02 4.53
N GLY A 37 6.58 -12.71 5.77
CA GLY A 37 7.32 -13.12 6.97
C GLY A 37 6.76 -14.39 7.61
N ALA A 38 7.32 -14.78 8.76
CA ALA A 38 6.81 -15.87 9.58
C ALA A 38 5.45 -15.52 10.23
N THR A 39 5.15 -14.22 10.41
CA THR A 39 3.87 -13.73 10.92
C THR A 39 3.22 -12.69 10.00
N SER A 40 1.93 -12.42 10.22
CA SER A 40 1.20 -11.35 9.53
C SER A 40 1.78 -9.96 9.84
N VAL A 41 2.22 -9.73 11.08
CA VAL A 41 2.92 -8.49 11.51
C VAL A 41 4.28 -8.34 10.82
N GLU A 42 5.07 -9.41 10.76
CA GLU A 42 6.35 -9.38 10.06
C GLU A 42 6.18 -9.09 8.56
N THR A 43 5.12 -9.60 7.94
CA THR A 43 4.80 -9.31 6.54
C THR A 43 4.55 -7.82 6.31
N VAL A 44 3.75 -7.16 7.15
CA VAL A 44 3.50 -5.72 7.02
C VAL A 44 4.74 -4.89 7.37
N LEU A 45 5.57 -5.32 8.33
CA LEU A 45 6.87 -4.69 8.61
C LEU A 45 7.80 -4.76 7.41
N ASN A 46 7.93 -5.91 6.75
CA ASN A 46 8.74 -6.06 5.55
C ASN A 46 8.25 -5.14 4.42
N LEU A 47 6.92 -5.01 4.24
CA LEU A 47 6.34 -4.06 3.28
C LEU A 47 6.72 -2.60 3.61
N THR A 48 6.76 -2.21 4.89
CA THR A 48 7.23 -0.85 5.25
C THR A 48 8.69 -0.62 4.81
N THR A 49 9.56 -1.61 4.94
CA THR A 49 10.96 -1.51 4.49
C THR A 49 11.06 -1.34 2.98
N MET A 50 10.26 -2.11 2.22
CA MET A 50 10.21 -1.98 0.76
C MET A 50 9.69 -0.59 0.34
N MET A 51 8.61 -0.12 0.97
CA MET A 51 8.03 1.20 0.71
C MET A 51 9.02 2.34 0.97
N GLU A 52 9.75 2.30 2.09
CA GLU A 52 10.78 3.30 2.38
C GLU A 52 11.90 3.29 1.34
N ALA A 53 12.36 2.11 0.92
CA ALA A 53 13.40 1.99 -0.11
C ALA A 53 12.93 2.52 -1.47
N SER A 54 11.70 2.20 -1.88
CA SER A 54 11.12 2.71 -3.13
C SER A 54 10.88 4.22 -3.07
N ALA A 55 10.45 4.77 -1.93
CA ALA A 55 10.30 6.22 -1.75
C ALA A 55 11.65 6.96 -1.88
N GLU A 56 12.73 6.42 -1.30
CA GLU A 56 14.07 7.00 -1.47
C GLU A 56 14.56 6.90 -2.92
N ALA A 57 14.39 5.73 -3.55
CA ALA A 57 14.81 5.50 -4.93
C ALA A 57 14.03 6.34 -5.96
N ALA A 58 12.81 6.75 -5.62
CA ALA A 58 12.02 7.62 -6.49
C ALA A 58 12.57 9.05 -6.55
N LYS A 59 13.26 9.57 -5.53
CA LYS A 59 13.67 10.98 -5.45
C LYS A 59 14.42 11.47 -6.70
N GLY A 60 14.15 12.71 -7.11
CA GLY A 60 14.75 13.32 -8.31
C GLY A 60 14.22 12.77 -9.66
N GLY A 61 13.46 11.68 -9.66
CA GLY A 61 12.71 11.19 -10.82
C GLY A 61 11.54 12.08 -11.26
N THR A 62 10.72 11.54 -12.17
CA THR A 62 9.56 12.21 -12.77
C THR A 62 8.54 11.20 -13.27
N GLY A 63 7.27 11.62 -13.37
CA GLY A 63 6.19 10.78 -13.88
C GLY A 63 5.98 9.53 -13.04
N SER A 64 5.53 8.48 -13.72
CA SER A 64 5.35 7.12 -13.21
C SER A 64 6.62 6.29 -13.45
N ASP A 65 7.76 6.75 -12.93
CA ASP A 65 8.99 5.97 -13.00
C ASP A 65 8.89 4.68 -12.17
N GLN A 66 9.78 3.72 -12.48
CA GLN A 66 9.70 2.38 -11.89
C GLN A 66 9.68 2.40 -10.35
N PRO A 67 10.48 3.22 -9.65
CA PRO A 67 10.40 3.30 -8.19
C PRO A 67 9.04 3.80 -7.67
N LEU A 68 8.40 4.76 -8.33
CA LEU A 68 7.08 5.24 -7.93
C LEU A 68 5.97 4.22 -8.22
N GLU A 69 6.07 3.50 -9.34
CA GLU A 69 5.17 2.38 -9.64
C GLU A 69 5.34 1.21 -8.66
N ASP A 70 6.58 0.92 -8.25
CA ASP A 70 6.84 -0.07 -7.20
C ASP A 70 6.19 0.39 -5.88
N LEU A 71 6.37 1.66 -5.50
CA LEU A 71 5.76 2.24 -4.31
C LEU A 71 4.22 2.14 -4.34
N HIS A 72 3.60 2.41 -5.49
CA HIS A 72 2.16 2.30 -5.71
C HIS A 72 1.65 0.87 -5.45
N ASN A 73 2.34 -0.13 -5.98
CA ASN A 73 1.94 -1.52 -5.78
C ASN A 73 2.22 -1.99 -4.34
N GLN A 74 3.29 -1.50 -3.71
CA GLN A 74 3.64 -1.84 -2.33
C GLN A 74 2.64 -1.25 -1.32
N ILE A 75 2.15 -0.01 -1.50
CA ILE A 75 1.13 0.55 -0.59
C ILE A 75 -0.20 -0.22 -0.71
N HIS A 76 -0.58 -0.67 -1.91
CA HIS A 76 -1.72 -1.57 -2.07
C HIS A 76 -1.49 -2.95 -1.42
N ALA A 77 -0.29 -3.51 -1.55
CA ALA A 77 0.08 -4.75 -0.88
C ALA A 77 0.01 -4.60 0.64
N PHE A 78 0.47 -3.46 1.16
CA PHE A 78 0.44 -3.13 2.58
C PHE A 78 -0.99 -3.03 3.09
N ASP A 79 -1.85 -2.26 2.42
CA ASP A 79 -3.26 -2.07 2.78
C ASP A 79 -4.01 -3.41 2.89
N ASN A 80 -3.85 -4.27 1.88
CA ASN A 80 -4.44 -5.61 1.87
C ASN A 80 -3.84 -6.52 2.95
N SER A 81 -2.54 -6.41 3.24
CA SER A 81 -1.90 -7.26 4.24
C SER A 81 -2.24 -6.82 5.67
N LEU A 82 -2.41 -5.51 5.90
CA LEU A 82 -2.77 -4.95 7.20
C LEU A 82 -4.13 -5.47 7.67
N CYS A 83 -5.12 -5.56 6.77
CA CYS A 83 -6.44 -6.09 7.14
C CYS A 83 -6.41 -7.58 7.53
N CYS A 84 -5.34 -8.30 7.13
CA CYS A 84 -5.12 -9.71 7.40
C CYS A 84 -4.26 -9.99 8.66
N VAL A 85 -3.90 -8.95 9.43
CA VAL A 85 -3.22 -9.14 10.73
C VAL A 85 -4.09 -9.96 11.68
N ASP A 86 -3.44 -10.79 12.52
CA ASP A 86 -4.10 -11.72 13.45
C ASP A 86 -5.18 -11.01 14.28
N GLU A 87 -6.35 -11.64 14.43
CA GLU A 87 -7.53 -11.03 15.06
C GLU A 87 -7.24 -10.46 16.46
N ALA A 88 -6.51 -11.20 17.30
CA ALA A 88 -6.14 -10.75 18.64
C ALA A 88 -5.34 -9.43 18.65
N LYS A 89 -4.53 -9.17 17.61
CA LYS A 89 -3.78 -7.92 17.46
C LYS A 89 -4.66 -6.80 16.93
N ARG A 90 -5.64 -7.11 16.08
CA ARG A 90 -6.56 -6.11 15.51
C ARG A 90 -7.45 -5.44 16.56
N GLU A 91 -7.70 -6.12 17.68
CA GLU A 91 -8.45 -5.57 18.82
C GLU A 91 -7.62 -4.64 19.73
N THR A 92 -6.36 -4.35 19.39
CA THR A 92 -5.48 -3.49 20.21
C THR A 92 -5.50 -2.03 19.76
N PRO A 93 -5.26 -1.07 20.68
CA PRO A 93 -5.09 0.34 20.30
C PRO A 93 -3.94 0.59 19.33
N ALA A 94 -2.86 -0.21 19.41
CA ALA A 94 -1.73 -0.11 18.48
C ALA A 94 -2.15 -0.44 17.05
N TYR A 95 -3.04 -1.41 16.83
CA TYR A 95 -3.55 -1.69 15.50
C TYR A 95 -4.46 -0.55 14.99
N ALA A 96 -5.31 0.01 15.85
CA ALA A 96 -6.12 1.17 15.48
C ALA A 96 -5.25 2.38 15.06
N LEU A 97 -4.11 2.58 15.73
CA LEU A 97 -3.12 3.59 15.35
C LEU A 97 -2.44 3.24 14.01
N ALA A 98 -2.05 1.98 13.78
CA ALA A 98 -1.48 1.54 12.51
C ALA A 98 -2.44 1.76 11.32
N VAL A 99 -3.74 1.53 11.52
CA VAL A 99 -4.79 1.84 10.52
C VAL A 99 -4.90 3.35 10.26
N THR A 100 -4.63 4.18 11.28
CA THR A 100 -4.63 5.65 11.14
C THR A 100 -3.44 6.10 10.30
N HIS A 101 -2.23 5.64 10.62
CA HIS A 101 -1.02 5.88 9.81
C HIS A 101 -1.20 5.42 8.35
N ASN A 102 -1.82 4.25 8.12
CA ASN A 102 -2.12 3.79 6.77
C ASN A 102 -3.03 4.76 5.98
N LYS A 103 -4.01 5.40 6.63
CA LYS A 103 -4.85 6.42 5.97
C LYS A 103 -4.04 7.67 5.63
N GLU A 104 -3.10 8.05 6.48
CA GLU A 104 -2.20 9.19 6.27
C GLU A 104 -1.23 8.92 5.13
N LEU A 105 -0.64 7.71 5.06
CA LEU A 105 0.14 7.26 3.90
C LEU A 105 -0.64 7.38 2.60
N TRP A 106 -1.89 6.92 2.56
CA TRP A 106 -2.74 7.05 1.37
C TRP A 106 -3.01 8.50 1.00
N ALA A 107 -3.21 9.38 1.97
CA ALA A 107 -3.39 10.81 1.72
C ALA A 107 -2.14 11.44 1.12
N ILE A 108 -0.96 11.13 1.67
CA ILE A 108 0.35 11.60 1.17
C ILE A 108 0.61 11.02 -0.23
N PHE A 109 0.42 9.72 -0.44
CA PHE A 109 0.64 9.05 -1.71
C PHE A 109 -0.23 9.63 -2.83
N LYS A 110 -1.51 9.94 -2.56
CA LYS A 110 -2.39 10.59 -3.55
C LYS A 110 -1.87 11.98 -3.96
N ARG A 111 -1.28 12.73 -3.02
CA ARG A 111 -0.65 14.03 -3.32
C ARG A 111 0.64 13.84 -4.11
N LEU A 112 1.49 12.88 -3.71
CA LEU A 112 2.67 12.48 -4.46
C LEU A 112 2.31 12.14 -5.91
N TRP A 113 1.31 11.28 -6.11
CA TRP A 113 0.85 10.87 -7.44
C TRP A 113 0.36 12.04 -8.28
N LYS A 114 -0.39 12.98 -7.65
CA LYS A 114 -0.86 14.21 -8.31
C LYS A 114 0.33 15.09 -8.77
N PHE A 115 1.39 15.18 -7.97
CA PHE A 115 2.53 16.06 -8.22
C PHE A 115 3.76 15.33 -8.79
N ARG A 116 3.60 14.11 -9.29
CA ARG A 116 4.73 13.24 -9.74
C ARG A 116 5.57 13.82 -10.89
N ASP A 117 5.09 14.85 -11.58
CA ASP A 117 5.83 15.53 -12.66
C ASP A 117 6.38 16.90 -12.22
N ILE A 118 6.20 17.29 -10.95
CA ILE A 118 6.49 18.63 -10.45
C ILE A 118 7.50 18.58 -9.31
N GLN A 119 8.68 19.14 -9.54
CA GLN A 119 9.68 19.38 -8.51
C GLN A 119 9.58 20.83 -8.00
N PRO A 120 9.79 21.09 -6.68
CA PRO A 120 10.25 20.16 -5.64
C PRO A 120 9.12 19.33 -4.98
N GLN A 121 7.85 19.53 -5.36
CA GLN A 121 6.71 18.95 -4.65
C GLN A 121 6.76 17.42 -4.59
N ARG A 122 7.19 16.75 -5.68
CA ARG A 122 7.36 15.30 -5.68
C ARG A 122 8.29 14.84 -4.57
N ASP A 123 9.48 15.43 -4.48
CA ASP A 123 10.48 15.06 -3.49
C ASP A 123 10.05 15.43 -2.07
N GLU A 124 9.33 16.54 -1.88
CA GLU A 124 8.71 16.89 -0.60
C GLU A 124 7.69 15.84 -0.13
N HIS A 125 6.82 15.36 -1.03
CA HIS A 125 5.83 14.33 -0.68
C HIS A 125 6.47 12.96 -0.49
N LEU A 126 7.55 12.63 -1.21
CA LEU A 126 8.35 11.41 -0.95
C LEU A 126 8.98 11.46 0.44
N ALA A 127 9.50 12.62 0.85
CA ALA A 127 10.06 12.79 2.19
C ALA A 127 8.99 12.63 3.29
N LEU A 128 7.83 13.26 3.13
CA LEU A 128 6.69 13.09 4.05
C LEU A 128 6.24 11.62 4.11
N PHE A 129 6.14 10.96 2.96
CA PHE A 129 5.76 9.56 2.90
C PHE A 129 6.74 8.68 3.67
N LYS A 130 8.04 8.91 3.50
CA LYS A 130 9.09 8.18 4.22
C LYS A 130 8.98 8.36 5.73
N THR A 131 8.77 9.59 6.21
CA THR A 131 8.56 9.87 7.65
C THR A 131 7.35 9.09 8.18
N GLU A 132 6.22 9.15 7.47
CA GLU A 132 5.01 8.44 7.85
C GLU A 132 5.20 6.92 7.89
N VAL A 133 5.96 6.34 6.94
CA VAL A 133 6.30 4.91 6.96
C VAL A 133 7.12 4.55 8.20
N GLN A 134 8.01 5.41 8.66
CA GLN A 134 8.83 5.18 9.85
C GLN A 134 7.97 5.23 11.13
N GLU A 135 7.02 6.16 11.22
CA GLU A 135 6.08 6.24 12.35
C GLU A 135 5.14 5.03 12.39
N LEU A 136 4.61 4.63 11.23
CA LEU A 136 3.85 3.39 11.08
C LEU A 136 4.66 2.17 11.53
N ARG A 137 5.93 2.06 11.10
CA ARG A 137 6.79 0.92 11.47
C ARG A 137 6.96 0.82 12.99
N ALA A 138 7.23 1.94 13.66
CA ALA A 138 7.32 1.97 15.13
C ALA A 138 6.02 1.50 15.81
N THR A 139 4.86 1.86 15.24
CA THR A 139 3.56 1.39 15.72
C THR A 139 3.36 -0.12 15.48
N LEU A 140 3.79 -0.65 14.33
CA LEU A 140 3.70 -2.07 14.00
C LEU A 140 4.64 -2.93 14.85
N GLU A 141 5.80 -2.42 15.24
CA GLU A 141 6.72 -3.11 16.15
C GLU A 141 6.08 -3.33 17.53
N ALA A 142 5.18 -2.45 17.97
CA ALA A 142 4.39 -2.64 19.20
C ALA A 142 3.32 -3.76 19.09
N LEU A 143 3.10 -4.32 17.90
CA LEU A 143 2.21 -5.47 17.66
C LEU A 143 2.93 -6.83 17.62
N GLN A 144 4.27 -6.84 17.76
CA GLN A 144 5.04 -8.09 17.77
C GLN A 144 4.74 -8.96 19.00
#